data_AF-A0A162N9W3-F1
#
_entry.id   AF-A0A162N9W3-F1
#
_cell.length_a   1.000
_cell.length_b   1.000
_cell.length_c   1.000
_cell.angle_alpha   90.00
_cell.angle_beta   90.00
_cell.angle_gamma   90.00
#
_symmetry.space_group_name_H-M   'P 1'
#
loop_
_entity.id
_entity.type
_entity.pdbx_description
1 polymer ?
#
loop_
_entity_poly.entity_id
_entity_poly.type
_entity_poly.pdbx_seq_one_letter_code
_entity_poly.pdbx_strand_id
1 'polypeptide(L)'
;MYTSTVERFMDKNVIPTSLEIGDLLGKESYNRLSKLETFLHDSYDLIRELKFPFGNNYGWGYKYSHKNKLLCYVFFERGSFTVTITIGKNELKKLYKELDKMIPKTKKL
;
A
#
# COMPACT_ATOMS: atom_id res chain seq x y z
N MET A 1 -10.51 -28.45 0.39
CA MET A 1 -9.72 -27.24 0.68
C MET A 1 -10.66 -26.06 0.56
N TYR A 2 -10.96 -25.35 1.65
CA TYR A 2 -11.85 -24.19 1.61
C TYR A 2 -11.04 -23.00 1.10
N THR A 3 -11.20 -22.63 -0.17
CA THR A 3 -10.67 -21.37 -0.70
C THR A 3 -11.47 -20.25 -0.06
N SER A 4 -10.86 -19.52 0.88
CA SER A 4 -11.40 -18.25 1.37
C SER A 4 -11.72 -17.34 0.18
N THR A 5 -12.90 -16.73 0.17
CA THR A 5 -13.41 -15.81 -0.88
C THR A 5 -13.14 -14.33 -0.55
N VAL A 6 -12.38 -14.06 0.51
CA VAL A 6 -12.09 -12.70 1.00
C VAL A 6 -11.19 -11.97 0.01
N GLU A 7 -11.69 -11.05 -0.79
CA GLU A 7 -10.82 -10.31 -1.72
C GLU A 7 -10.04 -9.19 -1.02
N ARG A 8 -10.61 -8.60 0.04
CA ARG A 8 -10.06 -7.51 0.86
C ARG A 8 -10.67 -7.54 2.26
N PHE A 9 -10.04 -6.89 3.24
CA PHE A 9 -10.60 -6.72 4.59
C PHE A 9 -11.55 -5.52 4.64
N MET A 10 -12.83 -5.75 4.35
CA MET A 10 -13.82 -4.67 4.14
C MET A 10 -14.66 -4.31 5.37
N ASP A 11 -14.62 -5.11 6.44
CA ASP A 11 -15.32 -4.80 7.68
C ASP A 11 -14.45 -3.92 8.59
N LYS A 12 -14.86 -2.66 8.75
CA LYS A 12 -14.17 -1.67 9.61
C LYS A 12 -14.15 -2.04 11.09
N ASN A 13 -15.01 -2.95 11.54
CA ASN A 13 -15.08 -3.38 12.94
C ASN A 13 -14.21 -4.61 13.21
N VAL A 14 -13.74 -5.29 12.16
CA VAL A 14 -12.89 -6.47 12.26
C VAL A 14 -11.49 -6.09 11.81
N ILE A 15 -10.61 -5.85 12.78
CA ILE A 15 -9.21 -5.48 12.53
C ILE A 15 -8.44 -6.74 12.12
N PRO A 16 -7.87 -6.80 10.91
CA PRO A 16 -7.11 -7.97 10.49
C PRO A 16 -5.78 -8.06 11.24
N THR A 17 -5.41 -9.29 11.58
CA THR A 17 -4.11 -9.61 12.16
C THR A 17 -3.03 -9.67 11.08
N SER A 18 -1.76 -9.57 11.48
CA SER A 18 -0.63 -9.73 10.56
C SER A 18 -0.61 -11.09 9.86
N LEU A 19 -1.09 -12.15 10.54
CA LEU A 19 -1.18 -13.50 9.97
C LEU A 19 -2.23 -13.53 8.85
N GLU A 20 -3.43 -13.01 9.11
CA GLU A 20 -4.50 -12.94 8.10
C GLU A 20 -4.08 -12.09 6.90
N ILE A 21 -3.38 -10.98 7.12
CA ILE A 21 -2.82 -10.15 6.05
C ILE A 21 -1.81 -10.97 5.23
N GLY A 22 -0.91 -11.70 5.89
CA GLY A 22 0.05 -12.58 5.22
C GLY A 22 -0.62 -13.67 4.39
N ASP A 23 -1.66 -14.31 4.93
CA ASP A 23 -2.42 -15.36 4.25
C ASP A 23 -3.20 -14.82 3.04
N LEU A 24 -3.78 -13.61 3.14
CA LEU A 24 -4.47 -12.95 2.04
C LEU A 24 -3.51 -12.59 0.90
N LEU A 25 -2.36 -12.02 1.22
CA LEU A 25 -1.35 -11.61 0.24
C LEU A 25 -0.67 -12.82 -0.41
N GLY A 26 -0.48 -13.90 0.34
CA GLY A 26 0.37 -15.00 -0.06
C GLY A 26 1.86 -14.64 -0.07
N LYS A 27 2.71 -15.67 -0.17
CA LYS A 27 4.17 -15.58 0.02
C LYS A 27 4.84 -14.51 -0.85
N GLU A 28 4.53 -14.48 -2.14
CA GLU A 28 5.22 -13.60 -3.10
C GLU A 28 4.88 -12.12 -2.88
N SER A 29 3.60 -11.80 -2.66
CA SER A 29 3.19 -10.42 -2.42
C SER A 29 3.56 -9.95 -1.03
N TYR A 30 3.54 -10.84 -0.03
CA TYR A 30 4.10 -10.52 1.29
C TYR A 30 5.59 -10.18 1.22
N ASN A 31 6.40 -10.95 0.47
CA ASN A 31 7.82 -10.65 0.27
C ASN A 31 8.05 -9.28 -0.41
N ARG A 32 7.24 -8.94 -1.42
CA ARG A 32 7.29 -7.61 -2.06
C ARG A 32 6.93 -6.49 -1.07
N LEU A 33 5.94 -6.71 -0.21
CA LEU A 33 5.58 -5.77 0.84
C LEU A 33 6.73 -5.59 1.84
N SER A 34 7.36 -6.68 2.30
CA SER A 34 8.51 -6.60 3.20
C SER A 34 9.67 -5.83 2.58
N LYS A 35 9.98 -6.01 1.29
CA LYS A 35 11.01 -5.23 0.59
C LYS A 35 10.68 -3.74 0.53
N LEU A 36 9.40 -3.40 0.31
CA LEU A 36 8.93 -2.02 0.36
C LEU A 36 9.11 -1.44 1.77
N GLU A 37 8.72 -2.18 2.81
CA GLU A 37 8.87 -1.76 4.20
C GLU A 37 10.32 -1.56 4.60
N THR A 38 11.23 -2.47 4.22
CA THR A 38 12.68 -2.32 4.44
C THR A 38 13.19 -1.03 3.79
N PHE A 39 12.86 -0.80 2.52
CA PHE A 39 13.27 0.43 1.83
C PHE A 39 12.76 1.70 2.54
N LEU A 40 11.51 1.69 2.99
CA LEU A 40 10.92 2.83 3.71
C LEU A 40 11.57 3.03 5.09
N HIS A 41 11.89 1.95 5.80
CA HIS A 41 12.55 2.01 7.09
C HIS A 41 13.98 2.54 6.99
N ASP A 42 14.72 2.10 5.97
CA ASP A 42 16.11 2.55 5.74
C ASP A 42 16.17 4.02 5.29
N SER A 43 15.12 4.52 4.65
CA SER A 43 15.08 5.87 4.06
C SER A 43 14.42 6.92 4.97
N TYR A 44 13.58 6.52 5.93
CA TYR A 44 12.74 7.42 6.71
C TYR A 44 12.61 6.96 8.17
N ASP A 45 12.44 7.93 9.07
CA ASP A 45 11.86 7.68 10.40
C ASP A 45 10.39 7.25 10.22
N LEU A 46 10.20 5.94 10.10
CA LEU A 46 8.98 5.33 9.57
C LEU A 46 7.98 5.03 10.69
N ILE A 47 6.78 5.57 10.55
CA ILE A 47 5.62 5.25 11.38
C ILE A 47 4.64 4.45 10.51
N ARG A 48 4.31 3.23 10.94
CA ARG A 48 3.31 2.36 10.33
C ARG A 48 2.08 2.27 11.22
N GLU A 49 0.91 2.55 10.65
CA GLU A 49 -0.38 2.40 11.32
C GLU A 49 -1.31 1.53 10.47
N LEU A 50 -2.07 0.62 11.10
CA LEU A 50 -3.16 -0.08 10.43
C LEU A 50 -4.42 0.79 10.48
N LYS A 51 -5.02 1.10 9.33
CA LYS A 51 -6.15 2.03 9.19
C LYS A 51 -7.19 1.48 8.24
N PHE A 52 -8.42 2.00 8.36
CA PHE A 52 -9.50 1.82 7.39
C PHE A 52 -9.82 3.16 6.71
N PRO A 53 -8.96 3.66 5.80
CA PRO A 53 -9.13 4.98 5.18
C PRO A 53 -10.10 4.93 4.00
N PHE A 54 -10.60 6.10 3.59
CA PHE A 54 -11.38 6.30 2.35
C PHE A 54 -12.70 5.50 2.24
N GLY A 55 -13.25 5.05 3.38
CA GLY A 55 -14.54 4.37 3.44
C GLY A 55 -14.54 2.96 2.82
N ASN A 56 -15.71 2.50 2.38
CA ASN A 56 -15.96 1.08 2.08
C ASN A 56 -15.42 0.58 0.73
N ASN A 57 -14.48 1.27 0.09
CA ASN A 57 -13.95 0.87 -1.22
C ASN A 57 -12.55 0.24 -1.17
N TYR A 58 -11.77 0.53 -0.12
CA TYR A 58 -10.38 0.11 -0.01
C TYR A 58 -10.16 -0.96 1.05
N GLY A 59 -10.93 -0.93 2.14
CA GLY A 59 -10.75 -1.82 3.27
C GLY A 59 -9.60 -1.40 4.18
N TRP A 60 -9.16 -2.31 5.04
CA TRP A 60 -7.99 -2.11 5.88
C TRP A 60 -6.70 -2.03 5.05
N GLY A 61 -5.80 -1.17 5.48
CA GLY A 61 -4.49 -0.98 4.87
C GLY A 61 -3.48 -0.36 5.82
N TYR A 62 -2.20 -0.47 5.45
CA TYR A 62 -1.15 0.23 6.16
C TYR A 62 -1.06 1.68 5.70
N LYS A 63 -0.96 2.59 6.65
CA LYS A 63 -0.54 3.97 6.44
C LYS A 63 0.91 4.08 6.86
N TYR A 64 1.77 4.51 5.94
CA TYR A 64 3.17 4.83 6.22
C TYR A 64 3.38 6.33 6.23
N SER A 65 4.01 6.84 7.29
CA SER A 65 4.31 8.26 7.45
C SER A 65 5.76 8.44 7.89
N HIS A 66 6.37 9.56 7.48
CA HIS A 66 7.62 10.04 8.04
C HIS A 66 7.30 11.20 8.99
N LYS A 67 7.46 10.98 10.30
CA LYS A 67 6.94 11.90 11.33
C LYS A 67 5.46 12.18 11.06
N ASN A 68 5.09 13.44 10.85
CA ASN A 68 3.70 13.86 10.59
C ASN A 68 3.32 13.92 9.10
N LYS A 69 4.21 13.49 8.19
CA LYS A 69 3.97 13.55 6.73
C LYS A 69 3.65 12.16 6.17
N LEU A 70 2.50 12.04 5.50
CA LEU A 70 2.12 10.82 4.79
C LEU A 70 3.12 10.50 3.68
N LEU A 71 3.59 9.25 3.62
CA LEU A 71 4.38 8.71 2.52
C LEU A 71 3.45 8.00 1.52
N CYS A 72 2.72 6.99 2.01
CA CYS A 72 1.79 6.21 1.19
C CYS A 72 0.77 5.45 2.04
N TYR A 73 -0.29 4.98 1.40
CA TYR A 73 -1.10 3.87 1.90
C TYR A 73 -0.83 2.61 1.11
N VAL A 74 -0.94 1.46 1.76
CA VAL A 74 -0.90 0.12 1.16
C VAL A 74 -2.19 -0.60 1.51
N PHE A 75 -2.94 -1.01 0.49
CA PHE A 75 -4.19 -1.76 0.62
C PHE A 75 -3.98 -3.22 0.27
N PHE A 76 -4.51 -4.11 1.11
CA PHE A 76 -4.35 -5.55 0.93
C PHE A 76 -5.42 -6.09 -0.01
N GLU A 77 -4.99 -6.90 -0.97
CA GLU A 77 -5.85 -7.57 -1.93
C GLU A 77 -5.42 -9.03 -2.02
N ARG A 78 -6.31 -9.93 -2.41
CA ARG A 78 -5.94 -11.33 -2.57
C ARG A 78 -4.76 -11.47 -3.55
N GLY A 79 -3.67 -12.05 -3.08
CA GLY A 79 -2.48 -12.27 -3.90
C GLY A 79 -1.71 -11.01 -4.29
N SER A 80 -2.07 -9.82 -3.82
CA SER A 80 -1.43 -8.55 -4.25
C SER A 80 -1.67 -7.40 -3.27
N PHE A 81 -1.05 -6.25 -3.48
CA PHE A 81 -1.38 -5.05 -2.72
C PHE A 81 -1.29 -3.82 -3.61
N THR A 82 -2.08 -2.80 -3.28
CA THR A 82 -2.10 -1.53 -3.99
C THR A 82 -1.45 -0.45 -3.14
N VAL A 83 -0.44 0.23 -3.69
CA VAL A 83 0.20 1.38 -3.05
C VAL A 83 -0.39 2.67 -3.62
N THR A 84 -0.82 3.58 -2.75
CA THR A 84 -1.25 4.93 -3.13
C THR A 84 -0.28 5.95 -2.56
N ILE A 85 0.22 6.84 -3.42
CA ILE A 85 1.21 7.87 -3.08
C ILE A 85 0.58 9.22 -3.38
N THR A 86 0.69 10.16 -2.44
CA THR A 86 0.26 11.53 -2.67
C THR A 86 1.40 12.35 -3.24
N ILE A 87 1.20 12.94 -4.41
CA ILE A 87 2.18 13.79 -5.07
C ILE A 87 1.75 15.24 -4.85
N GLY A 88 2.58 15.99 -4.13
CA GLY A 88 2.33 17.41 -3.89
C GLY A 88 2.49 18.24 -5.16
N LYS A 89 1.91 19.45 -5.15
CA LYS A 89 1.91 20.37 -6.29
C LYS A 89 3.33 20.73 -6.76
N ASN A 90 4.29 20.79 -5.84
CA ASN A 90 5.68 21.13 -6.14
C ASN A 90 6.43 19.93 -6.78
N GLU A 91 6.06 18.73 -6.39
CA GLU A 91 6.61 17.45 -6.84
C GLU A 91 6.05 17.05 -8.20
N LEU A 92 4.85 17.50 -8.55
CA LEU A 92 4.18 17.22 -9.81
C LEU A 92 5.04 17.60 -11.02
N LYS A 93 5.72 18.75 -10.99
CA LYS A 93 6.64 19.17 -12.06
C LYS A 93 7.83 18.21 -12.22
N LYS A 94 8.32 17.63 -11.12
CA LYS A 94 9.41 16.65 -11.15
C LYS A 94 8.90 15.32 -11.72
N LEU A 95 7.70 14.89 -11.32
CA LEU A 95 7.05 13.70 -11.86
C LEU A 95 6.91 13.79 -13.39
N TYR A 96 6.39 14.91 -13.92
CA TYR A 96 6.24 15.07 -15.37
C TYR A 96 7.55 14.97 -16.15
N LYS A 97 8.68 15.40 -15.57
CA LYS A 97 10.00 15.24 -16.21
C LYS A 97 10.49 13.79 -16.24
N GLU A 98 10.07 12.99 -15.26
CA GLU A 98 10.48 11.59 -15.14
C GLU A 98 9.48 10.63 -15.81
N LEU A 99 8.24 11.07 -16.08
CA LEU A 99 7.19 10.26 -16.70
C LEU A 99 7.64 9.62 -18.01
N ASP A 100 8.43 10.33 -18.81
CA ASP A 100 8.94 9.81 -20.09
C ASP A 100 9.93 8.66 -19.93
N LYS A 101 10.56 8.52 -18.76
CA LYS A 101 11.48 7.41 -18.44
C LYS A 101 10.75 6.22 -17.81
N MET A 102 9.49 6.38 -17.43
CA MET A 102 8.68 5.32 -16.84
C MET A 102 8.12 4.38 -17.91
N ILE A 103 7.63 3.22 -17.47
CA ILE A 103 7.04 2.22 -18.37
C ILE A 103 5.82 2.79 -19.12
N PRO A 104 5.51 2.31 -20.33
CA PRO A 104 4.42 2.85 -21.15
C PRO A 104 3.06 2.89 -20.44
N LYS A 105 2.80 1.92 -19.53
CA LYS A 105 1.55 1.86 -18.76
C LYS A 105 1.39 3.06 -17.81
N THR A 106 2.50 3.60 -17.28
CA THR A 106 2.47 4.76 -16.37
C THR A 106 2.18 6.07 -17.11
N LYS A 107 2.44 6.13 -18.42
CA LYS A 107 2.22 7.33 -19.24
C LYS A 107 0.77 7.53 -19.68
N LYS A 108 -0.10 6.51 -19.51
CA LYS A 108 -1.50 6.49 -19.97
C LYS A 108 -2.51 6.78 -18.85
N LEU A 109 -2.07 7.41 -17.76
CA LEU A 109 -2.91 7.78 -16.61
C LEU A 109 -3.92 8.88 -16.97
#